data_AF-A0A1Y4KW36-F1
#
_entry.id   AF-A0A1Y4KW36-F1
#
_cell.length_a   1.000
_cell.length_b   1.000
_cell.length_c   1.000
_cell.angle_alpha   90.00
_cell.angle_beta   90.00
_cell.angle_gamma   90.00
#
_symmetry.space_group_name_H-M   'P 1'
#
loop_
_entity.id
_entity.type
_entity.pdbx_description
1 polymer ?
#
loop_
_entity_poly.entity_id
_entity_poly.type
_entity_poly.pdbx_seq_one_letter_code
_entity_poly.pdbx_strand_id
1 'polypeptide(L)'
;MKREIIPGRFILLILAAFLAIMVLPIVLASLSGQLDLPVEQSYASDTQELTIAPKADWSIVSVLPQEDGLLAPEMTGEGVTVPLAGLPAGEAETLQLLCRSQDGGPAEETQVALQFLPGADGTLTLRVYPEKADLLNVNFRYEYSPSA
;
A
#
# COMPACT_ATOMS: atom_id res chain seq x y z
N MET A 1 -43.37 -9.62 -44.82
CA MET A 1 -42.09 -10.07 -44.24
C MET A 1 -42.24 -10.16 -42.72
N LYS A 2 -42.40 -11.36 -42.15
CA LYS A 2 -42.44 -11.57 -40.69
C LYS A 2 -41.00 -11.70 -40.20
N ARG A 3 -40.53 -10.76 -39.37
CA ARG A 3 -39.23 -10.86 -38.70
C ARG A 3 -39.38 -11.86 -37.54
N GLU A 4 -38.81 -13.05 -37.70
CA GLU A 4 -38.67 -14.01 -36.60
C GLU A 4 -37.65 -13.45 -35.62
N ILE A 5 -38.14 -12.90 -34.50
CA ILE A 5 -37.32 -12.55 -33.36
C ILE A 5 -36.92 -13.87 -32.73
N ILE A 6 -35.71 -14.37 -33.02
CA ILE A 6 -35.17 -15.62 -32.50
C ILE A 6 -34.91 -15.43 -30.99
N PRO A 7 -35.79 -15.90 -30.10
CA PRO A 7 -35.76 -15.54 -28.68
C PRO A 7 -34.50 -16.07 -27.98
N GLY A 8 -34.00 -17.23 -28.44
CA GLY A 8 -32.81 -17.87 -27.88
C GLY A 8 -31.53 -17.06 -28.03
N ARG A 9 -31.39 -16.26 -29.09
CA ARG A 9 -30.21 -15.39 -29.30
C ARG A 9 -30.23 -14.19 -28.34
N PHE A 10 -31.40 -13.65 -28.05
CA PHE A 10 -31.58 -12.57 -27.09
C PHE A 10 -31.29 -13.05 -25.65
N ILE A 11 -31.76 -14.25 -25.30
CA ILE A 11 -31.47 -14.86 -24.00
C ILE A 11 -29.97 -15.13 -23.83
N LEU A 12 -29.29 -15.63 -24.87
CA LEU A 12 -27.84 -15.84 -24.87
C LEU A 12 -27.05 -14.53 -24.67
N LEU A 13 -27.46 -13.45 -25.32
CA LEU A 13 -26.82 -12.13 -25.16
C LEU A 13 -27.01 -11.56 -23.75
N ILE A 14 -28.21 -11.70 -23.18
CA ILE A 14 -28.50 -11.25 -21.82
C ILE A 14 -27.70 -12.10 -20.80
N LEU A 15 -27.63 -13.41 -20.99
CA LEU A 15 -26.87 -14.31 -20.12
C LEU A 15 -25.36 -14.01 -20.18
N ALA A 16 -24.81 -13.76 -21.37
CA ALA A 16 -23.42 -13.39 -21.55
C ALA A 16 -23.08 -12.04 -20.91
N ALA A 17 -23.96 -11.04 -21.04
CA ALA A 17 -23.81 -9.76 -20.37
C ALA A 17 -23.86 -9.90 -18.83
N PHE A 18 -24.76 -10.74 -18.31
CA PHE A 18 -24.87 -10.99 -16.88
C PHE A 18 -23.62 -11.69 -16.32
N LEU A 19 -23.10 -12.69 -17.05
CA LEU A 19 -21.83 -13.34 -16.72
C LEU A 19 -20.66 -12.36 -16.75
N ALA A 20 -20.59 -11.49 -17.76
CA ALA A 20 -19.56 -10.46 -17.82
C ALA A 20 -19.63 -9.51 -16.63
N ILE A 21 -20.84 -9.07 -16.23
CA ILE A 21 -21.05 -8.19 -15.06
C ILE A 21 -20.70 -8.89 -13.73
N MET A 22 -20.88 -10.22 -13.64
CA MET A 22 -20.52 -10.99 -12.43
C MET A 22 -19.01 -11.28 -12.34
N VAL A 23 -18.35 -11.49 -13.47
CA VAL A 23 -16.92 -11.80 -13.53
C VAL A 23 -16.06 -10.54 -13.49
N LEU A 24 -16.54 -9.42 -14.01
CA LEU A 24 -15.80 -8.16 -14.07
C LEU A 24 -15.35 -7.65 -12.68
N PRO A 25 -16.17 -7.68 -11.61
CA PRO A 25 -15.73 -7.30 -10.25
C PRO A 25 -14.65 -8.24 -9.71
N ILE A 26 -14.71 -9.53 -10.04
CA ILE A 26 -13.71 -10.52 -9.61
C ILE A 26 -12.39 -10.28 -10.35
N VAL A 27 -12.45 -10.01 -11.65
CA VAL A 27 -11.28 -9.67 -12.47
C VAL A 27 -10.69 -8.34 -12.03
N LEU A 28 -11.52 -7.32 -11.77
CA LEU A 28 -11.11 -6.04 -11.20
C LEU A 28 -10.52 -6.20 -9.80
N ALA A 29 -11.06 -7.07 -8.94
CA ALA A 29 -10.50 -7.37 -7.63
C ALA A 29 -9.16 -8.14 -7.74
N SER A 30 -9.01 -9.04 -8.72
CA SER A 30 -7.75 -9.75 -8.97
C SER A 30 -6.67 -8.88 -9.64
N LEU A 31 -7.09 -7.89 -10.46
CA LEU A 31 -6.21 -6.88 -11.05
C LEU A 31 -5.91 -5.74 -10.07
N SER A 32 -6.82 -5.50 -9.12
CA SER A 32 -6.56 -4.81 -7.84
C SER A 32 -5.70 -5.71 -6.93
N GLY A 33 -4.82 -6.51 -7.53
CA GLY A 33 -3.75 -7.19 -6.85
C GLY A 33 -3.11 -6.20 -5.91
N GLN A 34 -3.11 -6.58 -4.65
CA GLN A 34 -2.41 -5.95 -3.54
C GLN A 34 -1.11 -5.38 -4.10
N LEU A 35 -1.07 -4.05 -4.27
CA LEU A 35 0.04 -3.40 -4.97
C LEU A 35 1.32 -3.87 -4.31
N ASP A 36 2.22 -4.44 -5.10
CA ASP A 36 3.38 -5.12 -4.56
C ASP A 36 4.39 -4.08 -4.08
N LEU A 37 4.19 -3.60 -2.86
CA LEU A 37 5.11 -2.68 -2.20
C LEU A 37 6.41 -3.43 -1.89
N PRO A 38 7.59 -2.80 -2.10
CA PRO A 38 8.89 -3.43 -1.84
C PRO A 38 9.20 -3.60 -0.34
N VAL A 39 8.28 -3.22 0.54
CA VAL A 39 8.42 -3.22 2.00
C VAL A 39 7.15 -3.73 2.68
N GLU A 40 7.32 -4.33 3.86
CA GLU A 40 6.27 -4.76 4.77
C GLU A 40 6.34 -3.92 6.05
N GLN A 41 5.18 -3.65 6.67
CA GLN A 41 5.09 -2.84 7.87
C GLN A 41 4.47 -3.65 9.02
N SER A 42 5.12 -3.60 10.18
CA SER A 42 4.65 -4.19 11.43
C SER A 42 4.62 -3.11 12.51
N TYR A 43 3.52 -3.00 13.24
CA TYR A 43 3.37 -2.03 14.33
C TYR A 43 3.33 -2.75 15.67
N ALA A 44 4.20 -2.34 16.59
CA ALA A 44 4.20 -2.77 17.97
C ALA A 44 3.53 -1.71 18.84
N SER A 45 2.30 -1.98 19.29
CA SER A 45 1.55 -1.06 20.14
C SER A 45 2.21 -0.83 21.50
N ASP A 46 2.92 -1.83 22.04
CA ASP A 46 3.53 -1.76 23.37
C ASP A 46 4.69 -0.76 23.44
N THR A 47 5.49 -0.68 22.37
CA THR A 47 6.64 0.24 22.27
C THR A 47 6.33 1.48 21.44
N GLN A 48 5.15 1.55 20.80
CA GLN A 48 4.77 2.58 19.84
C GLN A 48 5.78 2.73 18.71
N GLU A 49 6.25 1.61 18.19
CA GLU A 49 7.25 1.56 17.11
C GLU A 49 6.65 0.90 15.87
N LEU A 50 6.95 1.48 14.70
CA LEU A 50 6.68 0.84 13.41
C LEU A 50 7.99 0.28 12.85
N THR A 51 8.03 -1.02 12.60
CA THR A 51 9.10 -1.68 11.88
C THR A 51 8.72 -1.81 10.40
N ILE A 52 9.61 -1.36 9.52
CA ILE A 52 9.48 -1.44 8.08
C ILE A 52 10.60 -2.35 7.57
N ALA A 53 10.24 -3.56 7.15
CA ALA A 53 11.18 -4.54 6.62
C ALA A 53 11.11 -4.55 5.08
N PRO A 54 12.21 -4.73 4.35
CA PRO A 54 12.15 -5.01 2.93
C PRO A 54 11.47 -6.37 2.69
N LYS A 55 10.69 -6.47 1.61
CA LYS A 55 10.24 -7.79 1.12
C LYS A 55 11.42 -8.62 0.62
N ALA A 56 11.18 -9.92 0.47
CA ALA A 56 12.11 -10.81 -0.22
C ALA A 56 12.52 -10.18 -1.57
N ASP A 57 13.81 -10.27 -1.89
CA ASP A 57 14.40 -9.73 -3.13
C ASP A 57 14.40 -8.19 -3.23
N TRP A 58 14.13 -7.47 -2.14
CA TRP A 58 14.31 -6.02 -2.03
C TRP A 58 15.30 -5.64 -0.93
N SER A 59 15.87 -4.44 -1.02
CA SER A 59 16.69 -3.83 0.03
C SER A 59 16.32 -2.37 0.20
N ILE A 60 16.30 -1.89 1.45
CA ILE A 60 16.16 -0.46 1.74
C ILE A 60 17.56 0.15 1.63
N VAL A 61 17.76 1.00 0.63
CA VAL A 61 19.05 1.64 0.32
C VAL A 61 19.22 2.94 1.10
N SER A 62 18.15 3.73 1.21
CA SER A 62 18.18 4.96 1.99
C SER A 62 16.83 5.27 2.61
N VAL A 63 16.90 6.07 3.68
CA VAL A 63 15.77 6.53 4.47
C VAL A 63 15.95 8.04 4.63
N LEU A 64 14.94 8.79 4.23
CA LEU A 64 14.94 10.24 4.22
C LEU A 64 13.71 10.73 4.98
N PRO A 65 13.83 11.07 6.27
CA PRO A 65 12.78 11.79 6.96
C PRO A 65 12.62 13.21 6.37
N GLN A 66 11.43 13.78 6.56
CA GLN A 66 11.17 15.18 6.26
C GLN A 66 12.17 16.09 7.00
N GLU A 67 12.69 17.13 6.33
CA GLU A 67 13.79 17.98 6.86
C GLU A 67 13.51 18.60 8.24
N ASP A 68 12.26 19.03 8.48
CA ASP A 68 11.80 19.59 9.76
C ASP A 68 10.87 18.63 10.53
N GLY A 69 10.88 17.34 10.15
CA GLY A 69 10.02 16.32 10.74
C GLY A 69 10.49 15.85 12.11
N LEU A 70 9.55 15.35 12.91
CA LEU A 70 9.80 14.77 14.24
C LEU A 70 10.12 13.27 14.18
N LEU A 71 10.04 12.66 12.99
CA LEU A 71 10.40 11.25 12.81
C LEU A 71 11.90 11.04 13.03
N ALA A 72 12.23 10.08 13.88
CA ALA A 72 13.59 9.64 14.14
C ALA A 72 13.79 8.19 13.65
N PRO A 73 13.76 7.93 12.33
CA PRO A 73 13.92 6.58 11.81
C PRO A 73 15.33 6.04 12.11
N GLU A 74 15.40 4.79 12.54
CA GLU A 74 16.65 4.08 12.79
C GLU A 74 16.81 2.94 11.78
N MET A 75 17.92 2.96 11.03
CA MET A 75 18.31 1.85 10.17
C MET A 75 18.82 0.70 11.03
N THR A 76 18.11 -0.42 10.98
CA THR A 76 18.49 -1.68 11.61
C THR A 76 19.04 -2.65 10.54
N GLY A 77 19.71 -3.73 10.96
CA GLY A 77 20.17 -4.76 10.02
C GLY A 77 19.04 -5.49 9.27
N GLU A 78 17.80 -5.37 9.74
CA GLU A 78 16.62 -6.05 9.20
C GLU A 78 15.66 -5.09 8.47
N GLY A 79 15.90 -3.77 8.50
CA GLY A 79 15.00 -2.77 7.92
C GLY A 79 15.09 -1.42 8.64
N VAL A 80 13.97 -0.71 8.75
CA VAL A 80 13.86 0.60 9.41
C VAL A 80 12.92 0.49 10.59
N THR A 81 13.33 0.95 11.75
CA THR A 81 12.42 1.14 12.89
C THR A 81 12.10 2.62 13.04
N VAL A 82 10.83 2.94 13.22
CA VAL A 82 10.35 4.31 13.36
C VAL A 82 9.64 4.43 14.70
N PRO A 83 10.24 5.10 15.71
CA PRO A 83 9.57 5.40 16.96
C PRO A 83 8.49 6.46 16.70
N LEU A 84 7.28 6.21 17.20
CA LEU A 84 6.11 7.08 17.04
C LEU A 84 5.71 7.75 18.36
N ALA A 85 6.37 7.37 19.46
CA ALA A 85 6.18 7.97 20.76
C ALA A 85 6.52 9.47 20.71
N GLY A 86 5.61 10.31 21.21
CA GLY A 86 5.82 11.75 21.30
C GLY A 86 5.49 12.53 20.02
N LEU A 87 5.05 11.88 18.95
CA LEU A 87 4.54 12.59 17.78
C LEU A 87 3.20 13.30 18.10
N PRO A 88 3.01 14.55 17.64
CA PRO A 88 1.78 15.29 17.85
C PRO A 88 0.62 14.65 17.09
N ALA A 89 -0.52 14.47 17.78
CA ALA A 89 -1.72 13.95 17.16
C ALA A 89 -2.29 14.93 16.11
N GLY A 90 -2.69 14.39 14.96
CA GLY A 90 -3.30 15.14 13.87
C GLY A 90 -2.30 15.81 12.92
N GLU A 91 -1.00 15.80 13.22
CA GLU A 91 0.04 16.25 12.31
C GLU A 91 0.61 15.07 11.54
N ALA A 92 0.65 15.21 10.20
CA ALA A 92 1.14 14.17 9.33
C ALA A 92 2.64 14.33 9.12
N GLU A 93 3.39 13.28 9.43
CA GLU A 93 4.82 13.22 9.23
C GLU A 93 5.16 12.32 8.03
N THR A 94 6.20 12.65 7.27
CA THR A 94 6.54 11.90 6.05
C THR A 94 7.95 11.32 6.11
N LEU A 95 8.07 10.07 5.66
CA LEU A 95 9.32 9.34 5.48
C LEU A 95 9.41 8.84 4.04
N GLN A 96 10.52 9.12 3.36
CA GLN A 96 10.81 8.54 2.06
C GLN A 96 11.81 7.40 2.19
N LEU A 97 11.52 6.28 1.53
CA LEU A 97 12.39 5.13 1.41
C LEU A 97 12.81 4.96 -0.04
N LEU A 98 14.10 4.77 -0.27
CA LEU A 98 14.60 4.26 -1.54
C LEU A 98 14.80 2.76 -1.42
N CYS A 99 14.03 1.99 -2.16
CA CYS A 99 14.13 0.53 -2.21
C CYS A 99 14.77 0.11 -3.53
N ARG A 100 15.63 -0.91 -3.47
CA ARG A 100 16.28 -1.50 -4.66
C ARG A 100 16.00 -2.99 -4.72
N SER A 101 15.54 -3.45 -5.88
CA SER A 101 15.39 -4.86 -6.18
C SER A 101 16.76 -5.53 -6.29
N GLN A 102 16.86 -6.71 -5.70
CA GLN A 102 18.01 -7.60 -5.71
C GLN A 102 17.86 -8.73 -6.73
N ASP A 103 16.72 -8.80 -7.45
CA ASP A 103 16.57 -9.72 -8.57
C ASP A 103 17.64 -9.41 -9.61
N GLY A 104 18.39 -10.43 -10.03
CA GLY A 104 19.62 -10.33 -10.85
C GLY A 104 19.46 -9.74 -12.26
N GLY A 105 18.38 -8.99 -12.53
CA GLY A 105 18.20 -8.08 -13.66
C GLY A 105 18.82 -6.70 -13.41
N PRO A 106 18.50 -5.68 -14.24
CA PRO A 106 18.94 -4.32 -13.99
C PRO A 106 18.40 -3.84 -12.62
N ALA A 107 19.26 -3.24 -11.80
CA ALA A 107 18.88 -2.74 -10.47
C ALA A 107 17.68 -1.80 -10.58
N GLU A 108 16.50 -2.30 -10.21
CA GLU A 108 15.28 -1.52 -10.20
C GLU A 108 15.19 -0.77 -8.89
N GLU A 109 15.24 0.55 -8.95
CA GLU A 109 15.02 1.42 -7.80
C GLU A 109 13.57 1.91 -7.80
N THR A 110 12.97 1.90 -6.62
CA THR A 110 11.61 2.36 -6.37
C THR A 110 11.60 3.20 -5.11
N GLN A 111 11.10 4.44 -5.20
CA GLN A 111 10.84 5.23 -4.02
C GLN A 111 9.45 4.93 -3.46
N VAL A 112 9.38 4.89 -2.13
CA VAL A 112 8.15 4.71 -1.36
C VAL A 112 8.07 5.83 -0.34
N ALA A 113 7.04 6.67 -0.42
CA ALA A 113 6.73 7.63 0.63
C ALA A 113 5.74 7.02 1.62
N LEU A 114 6.03 7.15 2.91
CA LEU A 114 5.18 6.76 4.01
C LEU A 114 4.77 8.01 4.77
N GLN A 115 3.47 8.19 4.96
CA GLN A 115 2.91 9.28 5.76
C GLN A 115 2.29 8.69 7.03
N PHE A 116 2.74 9.18 8.17
CA PHE A 116 2.33 8.77 9.51
C PHE A 116 1.39 9.84 10.04
N LEU A 117 0.19 9.43 10.45
CA LEU A 117 -0.80 10.33 11.04
C LEU A 117 -1.24 9.74 12.39
N PRO A 118 -0.61 10.17 13.49
CA PRO A 118 -1.00 9.77 14.84
C PRO A 118 -2.37 10.37 15.22
N GLY A 119 -3.23 9.56 15.83
CA GLY A 119 -4.51 9.95 16.40
C GLY A 119 -4.40 10.27 17.89
N ALA A 120 -5.28 11.14 18.39
CA ALA A 120 -5.31 11.50 19.81
C ALA A 120 -5.82 10.38 20.73
N ASP A 121 -6.47 9.37 20.14
CA ASP A 121 -6.97 8.16 20.77
C ASP A 121 -5.95 7.01 20.79
N GLY A 122 -4.69 7.30 20.44
CA GLY A 122 -3.61 6.30 20.35
C GLY A 122 -3.65 5.49 19.05
N THR A 123 -4.54 5.82 18.12
CA THR A 123 -4.55 5.20 16.80
C THR A 123 -3.40 5.71 15.93
N LEU A 124 -2.92 4.90 15.00
CA LEU A 124 -1.98 5.32 13.96
C LEU A 124 -2.59 5.05 12.59
N THR A 125 -2.73 6.10 11.80
CA THR A 125 -3.00 5.97 10.36
C THR A 125 -1.68 6.03 9.60
N LEU A 126 -1.28 4.95 8.95
CA LEU A 126 -0.15 4.91 8.02
C LEU A 126 -0.66 4.94 6.58
N ARG A 127 -0.10 5.83 5.76
CA ARG A 127 -0.37 5.91 4.31
C ARG A 127 0.88 5.61 3.52
N VAL A 128 0.79 4.74 2.51
CA VAL A 128 1.95 4.35 1.68
C VAL A 128 1.70 4.72 0.22
N TYR A 129 2.68 5.40 -0.38
CA TYR A 129 2.65 5.94 -1.75
C TYR A 129 3.90 5.47 -2.53
N PRO A 130 3.78 4.51 -3.45
CA PRO A 130 4.88 4.16 -4.35
C PRO A 130 4.99 5.14 -5.52
N GLU A 131 6.21 5.47 -5.94
CA GLU A 131 6.50 6.44 -7.01
C GLU A 131 6.08 5.95 -8.41
N LYS A 132 6.08 4.64 -8.65
CA LYS A 132 5.61 4.05 -9.92
C LYS A 132 4.09 3.93 -9.97
N ALA A 133 3.39 5.05 -10.11
CA ALA A 133 1.98 5.02 -10.46
C ALA A 133 1.53 6.22 -11.28
N ASP A 134 1.97 6.27 -12.55
CA ASP A 134 1.23 7.00 -13.61
C ASP A 134 -0.21 6.48 -13.79
N LEU A 135 -0.57 5.38 -13.11
CA LEU A 135 -1.92 4.82 -13.06
C LEU A 135 -2.22 4.44 -11.60
N LEU A 136 -3.04 5.26 -10.94
CA LEU A 136 -3.64 5.07 -9.61
C LEU A 136 -2.69 5.39 -8.44
N ASN A 137 -2.89 6.57 -7.83
CA ASN A 137 -2.49 6.85 -6.45
C ASN A 137 -3.22 5.85 -5.51
N VAL A 138 -2.69 4.63 -5.39
CA VAL A 138 -3.23 3.63 -4.47
C VAL A 138 -2.74 3.99 -3.08
N ASN A 139 -3.63 4.60 -2.30
CA ASN A 139 -3.36 4.94 -0.91
C ASN A 139 -3.69 3.73 -0.04
N PHE A 140 -2.67 3.07 0.51
CA PHE A 140 -2.89 2.06 1.54
C PHE A 140 -3.03 2.75 2.87
N ARG A 141 -4.20 2.65 3.51
CA ARG A 141 -4.42 3.16 4.85
C ARG A 141 -4.39 1.99 5.83
N TYR A 142 -3.37 1.94 6.68
CA TYR A 142 -3.33 1.03 7.81
C TYR A 142 -3.75 1.79 9.05
N GLU A 143 -4.77 1.30 9.76
CA GLU A 143 -5.18 1.82 11.05
C GLU A 143 -4.74 0.83 12.13
N TYR A 144 -3.85 1.27 13.00
CA TYR A 144 -3.46 0.53 14.19
C TYR A 144 -4.17 1.15 15.39
N SER A 145 -4.75 0.31 16.23
CA SER A 145 -5.40 0.74 17.48
C SER A 145 -4.58 0.23 18.66
N PRO A 146 -4.56 0.95 19.79
CA PRO A 146 -3.95 0.43 21.00
C PRO A 146 -4.68 -0.85 21.40
N SER A 147 -3.96 -1.97 21.48
CA SER A 147 -4.51 -3.20 22.04
C SER A 147 -4.82 -2.97 23.52
N ALA A 148 -6.09 -3.13 23.88
CA ALA A 148 -6.61 -2.97 25.25
C ALA A 148 -6.00 -3.94 26.25
#